data_AF-A0A3S0AYK0-F1
#
_entry.id   AF-A0A3S0AYK0-F1
#
_cell.length_a   1.000
_cell.length_b   1.000
_cell.length_c   1.000
_cell.angle_alpha   90.00
_cell.angle_beta   90.00
_cell.angle_gamma   90.00
#
_symmetry.space_group_name_H-M   'P 1'
#
loop_
_entity.id
_entity.type
_entity.pdbx_description
1 polymer ?
#
loop_
_entity_poly.entity_id
_entity_poly.type
_entity_poly.pdbx_seq_one_letter_code
_entity_poly.pdbx_strand_id
1 'polypeptide(L)'
;MYCLNITSKKYEYSRPATTKKSWGFIKGKFQFQLHRKKGPALIEEDIRGVFVEWYINGVEYFRREDYLVLSNFRSDCPEIIWDNGTKEWRKKQIITPCFGFLHRHIEPAIIYSNGDVEYWVNGERHRENGPAVIYGNKQYFFEYGNFIKKETIKEV
;
A
#
# COMPACT_ATOMS: atom_id res chain seq x y z
N MET A 1 6.73 9.70 -13.84
CA MET A 1 5.76 10.38 -12.96
C MET A 1 5.63 11.80 -13.49
N TYR A 2 4.41 12.27 -13.75
CA TYR A 2 4.13 13.62 -14.22
C TYR A 2 3.59 14.45 -13.06
N CYS A 3 3.91 15.74 -13.05
CA CYS A 3 3.33 16.74 -12.16
C CYS A 3 2.47 17.67 -13.03
N LEU A 4 1.18 17.78 -12.73
CA LEU A 4 0.28 18.72 -13.37
C LEU A 4 -0.07 19.82 -12.37
N ASN A 5 0.29 21.05 -12.71
CA ASN A 5 -0.05 22.24 -11.96
C ASN A 5 -1.13 22.99 -12.73
N ILE A 6 -2.28 23.19 -12.11
CA ILE A 6 -3.36 24.00 -12.67
C ILE A 6 -3.69 25.08 -11.64
N THR A 7 -3.48 26.33 -12.02
CA THR A 7 -3.93 27.49 -11.25
C THR A 7 -5.17 28.04 -11.94
N SER A 8 -6.35 27.89 -11.33
CA SER A 8 -7.56 28.52 -11.84
C SER A 8 -7.73 29.90 -11.20
N LYS A 9 -7.49 30.96 -11.97
CA LYS A 9 -8.03 32.29 -11.68
C LYS A 9 -9.39 32.40 -12.34
N LYS A 10 -10.50 32.26 -11.61
CA LYS A 10 -11.83 32.64 -12.12
C LYS A 10 -12.59 33.47 -11.09
N TYR A 11 -12.98 34.66 -11.54
CA TYR A 11 -13.96 35.54 -10.92
C TYR A 11 -15.36 35.05 -11.30
N GLU A 12 -15.90 34.10 -10.54
CA GLU A 12 -17.34 33.80 -10.52
C GLU A 12 -17.74 33.70 -9.04
N TYR A 13 -18.80 34.43 -8.68
CA TYR A 13 -19.18 34.94 -7.34
C TYR A 13 -19.41 33.92 -6.20
N SER A 14 -18.84 32.71 -6.23
CA SER A 14 -19.09 31.71 -5.17
C SER A 14 -17.94 30.77 -4.82
N ARG A 15 -16.78 30.81 -5.50
CA ARG A 15 -15.61 29.98 -5.11
C ARG A 15 -14.33 30.82 -5.04
N PRO A 16 -13.59 30.78 -3.92
CA PRO A 16 -12.31 31.48 -3.80
C PRO A 16 -11.29 30.94 -4.82
N ALA A 17 -10.28 31.75 -5.15
CA ALA A 17 -9.18 31.30 -6.00
C ALA A 17 -8.49 30.09 -5.36
N THR A 18 -8.22 29.07 -6.18
CA THR A 18 -7.69 27.79 -5.72
C THR A 18 -6.48 27.39 -6.55
N THR A 19 -5.43 26.90 -5.88
CA THR A 19 -4.27 26.29 -6.54
C THR A 19 -4.38 24.78 -6.42
N LYS A 20 -4.23 24.06 -7.54
CA LYS A 20 -4.28 22.59 -7.56
C LYS A 20 -3.00 22.01 -8.13
N LYS A 21 -2.36 21.12 -7.37
CA LYS A 21 -1.18 20.35 -7.78
C LYS A 21 -1.48 18.87 -7.68
N SER A 22 -1.20 18.13 -8.75
CA SER A 22 -1.44 16.69 -8.80
C SER A 22 -0.24 15.94 -9.34
N TRP A 23 0.04 14.78 -8.76
CA TRP A 23 1.12 13.87 -9.12
C TRP A 23 0.52 12.55 -9.58
N GLY A 24 1.03 12.02 -10.69
CA GLY A 24 0.47 10.80 -11.25
C GLY A 24 1.18 10.32 -12.51
N PHE A 25 0.49 9.46 -13.24
CA PHE A 25 0.93 9.02 -14.56
C PHE A 25 -0.24 8.85 -15.51
N ILE A 26 0.03 8.92 -16.82
CA ILE A 26 -0.96 8.63 -17.85
C ILE A 26 -1.00 7.13 -18.07
N LYS A 27 -2.18 6.53 -18.01
CA LYS A 27 -2.44 5.11 -18.28
C LYS A 27 -3.30 4.98 -19.53
N GLY A 28 -2.89 4.13 -20.48
CA GLY A 28 -3.62 3.89 -21.72
C GLY A 28 -3.79 5.16 -22.57
N LYS A 29 -4.96 5.30 -23.22
CA LYS A 29 -5.30 6.43 -24.08
C LYS A 29 -5.72 7.67 -23.25
N PHE A 30 -4.77 8.26 -22.53
CA PHE A 30 -4.91 9.57 -21.87
C PHE A 30 -5.65 9.62 -20.52
N GLN A 31 -5.80 8.50 -19.81
CA GLN A 31 -6.37 8.54 -18.47
C GLN A 31 -5.28 8.89 -17.45
N PHE A 32 -5.33 10.09 -16.86
CA PHE A 32 -4.43 10.47 -15.77
C PHE A 32 -4.83 9.74 -14.47
N GLN A 33 -3.87 9.09 -13.85
CA GLN A 33 -4.04 8.33 -12.62
C GLN A 33 -3.16 8.95 -11.51
N LEU A 34 -3.79 9.36 -10.41
CA LEU A 34 -3.10 9.95 -9.26
C LEU A 34 -2.17 8.91 -8.62
N HIS A 35 -0.92 9.30 -8.37
CA HIS A 35 0.08 8.43 -7.76
C HIS A 35 1.25 9.26 -7.22
N ARG A 36 1.61 9.06 -5.94
CA ARG A 36 2.83 9.60 -5.36
C ARG A 36 3.31 8.76 -4.18
N LYS A 37 4.55 8.26 -4.23
CA LYS A 37 5.15 7.45 -3.15
C LYS A 37 5.56 8.27 -1.92
N LYS A 38 6.02 9.50 -2.12
CA LYS A 38 6.51 10.40 -1.06
C LYS A 38 5.70 11.70 -1.09
N GLY A 39 4.75 11.82 -0.16
CA GLY A 39 3.84 12.96 -0.07
C GLY A 39 2.48 12.75 -0.76
N PRO A 40 1.54 13.69 -0.58
CA PRO A 40 0.19 13.61 -1.15
C PRO A 40 0.21 13.71 -2.68
N ALA A 41 -0.62 12.90 -3.31
CA ALA A 41 -0.76 12.87 -4.77
C ALA A 41 -1.66 13.99 -5.29
N LEU A 42 -2.48 14.60 -4.43
CA LEU A 42 -3.24 15.80 -4.73
C LEU A 42 -3.08 16.80 -3.58
N ILE A 43 -2.83 18.05 -3.93
CA ILE A 43 -2.86 19.19 -3.01
C ILE A 43 -3.74 20.26 -3.65
N GLU A 44 -4.74 20.70 -2.89
CA GLU A 44 -5.64 21.80 -3.25
C GLU A 44 -5.59 22.84 -2.14
N GLU A 45 -5.36 24.10 -2.49
CA GLU A 45 -5.17 25.19 -1.52
C GLU A 45 -6.03 26.39 -1.91
N ASP A 46 -6.86 26.84 -0.97
CA ASP A 46 -7.65 28.07 -1.07
C ASP A 46 -7.56 28.89 0.23
N ILE A 47 -8.33 29.97 0.32
CA ILE A 47 -8.34 30.86 1.51
C ILE A 47 -8.85 30.18 2.79
N ARG A 48 -9.50 29.01 2.71
CA ARG A 48 -10.06 28.26 3.84
C ARG A 48 -9.09 27.21 4.35
N GLY A 49 -8.08 26.83 3.57
CA GLY A 49 -7.02 25.93 4.00
C GLY A 49 -6.45 25.08 2.88
N VAL A 50 -5.68 24.07 3.29
CA VAL A 50 -5.01 23.10 2.41
C VAL A 50 -5.68 21.75 2.56
N PHE A 51 -6.17 21.23 1.44
CA PHE A 51 -6.71 19.88 1.31
C PHE A 51 -5.68 18.99 0.62
N VAL A 52 -5.45 17.79 1.16
CA VAL A 52 -4.47 16.84 0.64
C VAL A 52 -5.06 15.44 0.55
N GLU A 53 -4.77 14.75 -0.54
CA GLU A 53 -5.17 13.36 -0.74
C GLU A 53 -3.98 12.51 -1.17
N TRP A 54 -3.98 11.25 -0.73
CA TRP A 54 -2.92 10.30 -0.99
C TRP A 54 -3.41 9.22 -1.93
N TYR A 55 -2.68 9.01 -3.02
CA TYR A 55 -2.99 7.97 -3.98
C TYR A 55 -1.75 7.18 -4.35
N ILE A 56 -1.90 5.86 -4.42
CA ILE A 56 -0.92 4.94 -4.95
C ILE A 56 -1.57 4.19 -6.11
N ASN A 57 -1.10 4.45 -7.34
CA ASN A 57 -1.61 3.82 -8.56
C ASN A 57 -3.13 4.01 -8.72
N GLY A 58 -3.61 5.22 -8.42
CA GLY A 58 -5.01 5.61 -8.51
C GLY A 58 -5.92 5.05 -7.41
N VAL A 59 -5.35 4.34 -6.45
CA VAL A 59 -6.07 3.87 -5.26
C VAL A 59 -5.83 4.87 -4.15
N GLU A 60 -6.91 5.32 -3.52
CA GLU A 60 -6.89 6.31 -2.45
C GLU A 60 -6.49 5.64 -1.12
N TYR A 61 -5.71 6.37 -0.34
CA TYR A 61 -5.29 5.99 1.00
C TYR A 61 -5.48 7.16 1.97
N PHE A 62 -5.77 6.82 3.22
CA PHE A 62 -5.70 7.76 4.33
C PHE A 62 -4.28 7.80 4.91
N ARG A 63 -3.76 9.00 5.11
CA ARG A 63 -2.49 9.20 5.80
C ARG A 63 -2.66 9.05 7.32
N ARG A 64 -1.72 8.34 7.93
CA ARG A 64 -1.44 8.33 9.38
C ARG A 64 -0.01 8.83 9.61
N GLU A 65 0.48 8.83 10.84
CA GLU A 65 1.81 9.37 11.16
C GLU A 65 2.90 8.73 10.29
N ASP A 66 3.01 7.39 10.31
CA ASP A 66 4.12 6.66 9.65
C ASP A 66 3.69 5.72 8.50
N TYR A 67 2.40 5.71 8.16
CA TYR A 67 1.85 4.80 7.16
C TYR A 67 0.61 5.34 6.47
N LEU A 68 0.25 4.68 5.37
CA LEU A 68 -0.98 4.87 4.61
C LEU A 68 -1.91 3.68 4.88
N VAL A 69 -3.21 3.96 5.04
CA VAL A 69 -4.27 2.96 5.20
C VAL A 69 -5.20 3.03 4.00
N LEU A 70 -5.51 1.89 3.40
CA LEU A 70 -6.41 1.81 2.27
C LEU A 70 -7.78 2.41 2.61
N SER A 71 -8.28 3.34 1.79
CA SER A 71 -9.54 4.02 2.11
C SER A 71 -10.77 3.11 1.97
N ASN A 72 -10.72 2.20 1.00
CA ASN A 72 -11.79 1.25 0.67
C ASN A 72 -11.21 -0.13 0.38
N PHE A 73 -11.80 -1.17 0.97
CA PHE A 73 -11.30 -2.54 0.84
C PHE A 73 -11.15 -2.99 -0.61
N ARG A 74 -9.94 -3.45 -0.96
CA ARG A 74 -9.59 -4.05 -2.25
C ARG A 74 -8.58 -5.17 -2.02
N SER A 75 -8.93 -6.40 -2.40
CA SER A 75 -8.11 -7.59 -2.12
C SER A 75 -6.76 -7.62 -2.85
N ASP A 76 -6.64 -6.90 -3.97
CA ASP A 76 -5.42 -6.77 -4.76
C ASP A 76 -4.47 -5.68 -4.25
N CYS A 77 -4.96 -4.78 -3.40
CA CYS A 77 -4.21 -3.65 -2.87
C CYS A 77 -3.72 -3.93 -1.44
N PRO A 78 -2.53 -3.44 -1.06
CA PRO A 78 -2.12 -3.51 0.32
C PRO A 78 -3.04 -2.64 1.17
N GLU A 79 -3.43 -3.17 2.32
CA GLU A 79 -4.24 -2.45 3.31
C GLU A 79 -3.40 -1.38 4.02
N ILE A 80 -2.12 -1.69 4.27
CA ILE A 80 -1.16 -0.78 4.90
C ILE A 80 0.08 -0.62 4.02
N ILE A 81 0.52 0.61 3.84
CA ILE A 81 1.81 0.94 3.22
C ILE A 81 2.60 1.81 4.19
N TRP A 82 3.70 1.28 4.70
CA TRP A 82 4.61 2.01 5.59
C TRP A 82 5.50 2.97 4.82
N ASP A 83 5.98 4.01 5.50
CA ASP A 83 6.89 5.00 4.91
C ASP A 83 8.19 4.43 4.38
N ASN A 84 8.68 3.35 5.01
CA ASN A 84 9.84 2.62 4.52
C ASN A 84 9.57 1.89 3.20
N GLY A 85 8.31 1.74 2.77
CA GLY A 85 7.88 1.07 1.55
C GLY A 85 7.34 -0.35 1.75
N THR A 86 7.36 -0.86 2.99
CA THR A 86 6.78 -2.14 3.40
C THR A 86 5.27 -2.11 3.19
N LYS A 87 4.71 -3.22 2.73
CA LYS A 87 3.29 -3.36 2.39
C LYS A 87 2.72 -4.55 3.12
N GLU A 88 1.51 -4.38 3.63
CA GLU A 88 0.79 -5.44 4.33
C GLU A 88 -0.62 -5.59 3.79
N TRP A 89 -1.03 -6.84 3.59
CA TRP A 89 -2.38 -7.24 3.25
C TRP A 89 -3.01 -7.85 4.49
N ARG A 90 -4.08 -7.21 4.98
CA ARG A 90 -4.79 -7.61 6.19
C ARG A 90 -6.28 -7.79 5.88
N LYS A 91 -6.92 -8.73 6.55
CA LYS A 91 -8.38 -8.84 6.56
C LYS A 91 -8.91 -8.10 7.78
N LYS A 92 -9.77 -7.10 7.54
CA LYS A 92 -10.34 -6.24 8.58
C LYS A 92 -11.29 -7.04 9.47
N GLN A 93 -11.12 -6.95 10.78
CA GLN A 93 -12.02 -7.60 11.74
C GLN A 93 -12.78 -6.63 12.67
N ILE A 94 -12.49 -5.31 12.73
CA ILE A 94 -13.32 -4.18 13.24
C ILE A 94 -12.55 -2.84 13.05
N ILE A 95 -13.19 -1.69 13.36
CA ILE A 95 -12.91 -0.24 13.17
C ILE A 95 -11.43 0.22 12.99
N THR A 96 -10.43 -0.47 13.54
CA THR A 96 -9.02 -0.02 13.52
C THR A 96 -8.15 -0.92 12.62
N PRO A 97 -7.45 -0.37 11.60
CA PRO A 97 -6.65 -1.16 10.64
C PRO A 97 -5.50 -1.96 11.28
N CYS A 98 -5.00 -1.55 12.45
CA CYS A 98 -3.96 -2.29 13.17
C CYS A 98 -4.46 -3.58 13.86
N PHE A 99 -5.77 -3.78 14.00
CA PHE A 99 -6.38 -4.96 14.65
C PHE A 99 -6.85 -6.04 13.66
N GLY A 100 -6.55 -5.90 12.36
CA GLY A 100 -6.74 -6.96 11.37
C GLY A 100 -5.62 -8.00 11.38
N PHE A 101 -5.89 -9.22 10.92
CA PHE A 101 -4.89 -10.27 10.76
C PHE A 101 -4.34 -10.28 9.32
N LEU A 102 -3.07 -10.68 9.18
CA LEU A 102 -2.43 -10.84 7.89
C LEU A 102 -3.10 -11.96 7.11
N HIS A 103 -3.48 -11.67 5.87
CA HIS A 103 -4.15 -12.64 5.03
C HIS A 103 -3.95 -12.30 3.56
N ARG A 104 -3.37 -13.24 2.81
CA ARG A 104 -3.36 -13.24 1.35
C ARG A 104 -3.12 -14.66 0.84
N HIS A 105 -4.07 -15.20 0.07
CA HIS A 105 -4.14 -16.65 -0.23
C HIS A 105 -2.98 -17.17 -1.11
N ILE A 106 -2.61 -16.41 -2.15
CA ILE A 106 -1.63 -16.87 -3.17
C ILE A 106 -0.32 -16.10 -3.06
N GLU A 107 -0.44 -14.81 -2.79
CA GLU A 107 0.65 -13.84 -2.80
C GLU A 107 1.11 -13.51 -1.37
N PRO A 108 2.30 -12.92 -1.18
CA PRO A 108 2.76 -12.53 0.15
C PRO A 108 1.81 -11.54 0.84
N ALA A 109 1.51 -11.82 2.10
CA ALA A 109 0.75 -10.91 2.95
C ALA A 109 1.61 -9.76 3.50
N ILE A 110 2.94 -9.94 3.59
CA ILE A 110 3.90 -8.87 3.85
C ILE A 110 4.93 -8.85 2.72
N ILE A 111 5.22 -7.65 2.21
CA ILE A 111 6.35 -7.39 1.34
C ILE A 111 7.16 -6.24 1.95
N TYR A 112 8.35 -6.56 2.43
CA TYR A 112 9.26 -5.59 3.02
C TYR A 112 9.92 -4.71 1.95
N SER A 113 10.38 -3.54 2.35
CA SER A 113 11.04 -2.59 1.45
C SER A 113 12.36 -3.09 0.88
N ASN A 114 13.03 -4.03 1.56
CA ASN A 114 14.25 -4.70 1.12
C ASN A 114 13.98 -5.89 0.15
N GLY A 115 12.71 -6.20 -0.13
CA GLY A 115 12.31 -7.31 -1.01
C GLY A 115 12.01 -8.63 -0.30
N ASP A 116 12.22 -8.70 1.02
CA ASP A 116 11.83 -9.84 1.83
C ASP A 116 10.30 -10.00 1.85
N VAL A 117 9.82 -11.24 2.00
CA VAL A 117 8.39 -11.54 1.94
C VAL A 117 7.95 -12.55 3.00
N GLU A 118 6.72 -12.36 3.49
CA GLU A 118 6.03 -13.34 4.32
C GLU A 118 4.64 -13.68 3.75
N TYR A 119 4.30 -14.95 3.78
CA TYR A 119 3.02 -15.51 3.37
C TYR A 119 2.20 -15.86 4.62
N TRP A 120 0.99 -15.32 4.69
CA TRP A 120 0.08 -15.51 5.81
C TRP A 120 -1.33 -15.80 5.31
N VAL A 121 -1.97 -16.80 5.90
CA VAL A 121 -3.36 -17.14 5.65
C VAL A 121 -4.09 -17.16 6.99
N ASN A 122 -5.09 -16.28 7.12
CA ASN A 122 -5.93 -16.20 8.32
C ASN A 122 -5.17 -15.95 9.63
N GLY A 123 -4.10 -15.14 9.56
CA GLY A 123 -3.28 -14.82 10.73
C GLY A 123 -2.23 -15.86 11.07
N GLU A 124 -2.10 -16.93 10.28
CA GLU A 124 -1.07 -17.96 10.44
C GLU A 124 -0.07 -17.89 9.29
N ARG A 125 1.23 -18.02 9.59
CA ARG A 125 2.25 -18.18 8.55
C ARG A 125 2.02 -19.50 7.82
N HIS A 126 1.78 -19.41 6.53
CA HIS A 126 1.48 -20.58 5.73
C HIS A 126 1.67 -20.30 4.25
N ARG A 127 2.16 -21.30 3.51
CA ARG A 127 2.20 -21.33 2.06
C ARG A 127 2.13 -22.77 1.59
N GLU A 128 1.15 -23.08 0.74
CA GLU A 128 0.86 -24.45 0.27
C GLU A 128 2.06 -25.11 -0.43
N ASN A 129 2.73 -24.36 -1.31
CA ASN A 129 3.76 -24.90 -2.21
C ASN A 129 5.10 -24.16 -2.07
N GLY A 130 5.57 -23.90 -0.86
CA GLY A 130 6.88 -23.28 -0.66
C GLY A 130 7.15 -22.75 0.75
N PRO A 131 8.23 -21.98 0.92
CA PRO A 131 8.52 -21.33 2.20
C PRO A 131 7.49 -20.24 2.48
N ALA A 132 7.03 -20.17 3.73
CA ALA A 132 6.14 -19.11 4.18
C ALA A 132 6.90 -17.81 4.48
N VAL A 133 8.21 -17.86 4.68
CA VAL A 133 9.05 -16.67 4.88
C VAL A 133 10.31 -16.77 4.03
N ILE A 134 10.64 -15.69 3.33
CA ILE A 134 11.82 -15.59 2.48
C ILE A 134 12.56 -14.30 2.84
N TYR A 135 13.75 -14.45 3.43
CA TYR A 135 14.63 -13.34 3.85
C TYR A 135 15.96 -13.43 3.11
N GLY A 136 16.14 -12.61 2.08
CA GLY A 136 17.21 -12.77 1.10
C GLY A 136 17.22 -14.21 0.55
N ASN A 137 18.31 -14.94 0.82
CA ASN A 137 18.46 -16.34 0.40
C ASN A 137 17.96 -17.37 1.43
N LYS A 138 17.50 -16.92 2.61
CA LYS A 138 17.02 -17.80 3.67
C LYS A 138 15.53 -18.08 3.48
N GLN A 139 15.15 -19.33 3.65
CA GLN A 139 13.78 -19.79 3.48
C GLN A 139 13.33 -20.53 4.74
N TYR A 140 12.12 -20.21 5.22
CA TYR A 140 11.53 -20.83 6.40
C TYR A 140 10.15 -21.37 6.04
N PHE A 141 9.89 -22.61 6.47
CA PHE A 141 8.67 -23.34 6.16
C PHE A 141 7.78 -23.42 7.40
N PHE A 142 6.47 -23.33 7.20
CA PHE A 142 5.48 -23.36 8.26
C PHE A 142 4.26 -24.19 7.82
N GLU A 143 3.73 -25.01 8.72
CA GLU A 143 2.51 -25.80 8.52
C GLU A 143 1.55 -25.49 9.67
N TYR A 144 0.35 -24.99 9.32
CA TYR A 144 -0.65 -24.48 10.29
C TYR A 144 -0.04 -23.53 11.35
N GLY A 145 0.81 -22.59 10.90
CA GLY A 145 1.50 -21.64 11.78
C GLY A 145 2.71 -22.19 12.55
N ASN A 146 2.99 -23.50 12.51
CA ASN A 146 4.11 -24.11 13.21
C ASN A 146 5.37 -24.15 12.34
N PHE A 147 6.51 -23.72 12.89
CA PHE A 147 7.79 -23.71 12.18
C PHE A 147 8.31 -25.13 11.92
N ILE A 148 8.69 -25.41 10.67
CA ILE A 148 9.30 -26.69 10.26
C ILE A 148 10.79 -26.47 9.99
N LYS A 149 11.63 -27.15 10.76
CA LYS A 149 13.07 -27.20 10.52
C LYS A 149 13.34 -28.22 9.41
N LYS A 150 13.53 -27.77 8.16
CA LYS A 150 14.06 -28.64 7.10
C LYS A 150 15.56 -28.80 7.32
N GLU A 151 15.98 -30.02 7.65
CA GLU A 151 17.39 -30.36 7.62
C GLU A 151 17.84 -30.42 6.16
N THR A 152 18.81 -29.58 5.80
CA THR A 152 19.44 -29.65 4.48
C THR A 152 20.11 -31.02 4.40
N ILE A 153 19.58 -31.94 3.59
CA ILE A 153 20.27 -33.17 3.24
C ILE A 153 21.59 -32.71 2.60
N LYS A 154 22.72 -32.94 3.29
CA LYS A 154 24.03 -32.81 2.67
C LYS A 154 24.12 -33.97 1.69
N GLU A 155 24.04 -33.68 0.40
CA GLU A 155 24.41 -34.66 -0.62
C GLU A 155 25.85 -35.12 -0.33
N VAL A 156 26.01 -36.44 -0.20
CA VAL A 156 27.27 -37.14 0.08
C VAL A 156 28.03 -37.32 -1.23
#